data_AF-A0A1N6F7Z5-F1
#
_entry.id   AF-A0A1N6F7Z5-F1
#
_cell.length_a   1.000
_cell.length_b   1.000
_cell.length_c   1.000
_cell.angle_alpha   90.00
_cell.angle_beta   90.00
_cell.angle_gamma   90.00
#
_symmetry.space_group_name_H-M   'P 1'
#
loop_
_entity.id
_entity.type
_entity.pdbx_description
1 polymer ?
#
loop_
_entity_poly.entity_id
_entity_poly.type
_entity_poly.pdbx_seq_one_letter_code
_entity_poly.pdbx_strand_id
1 'polypeptide(L)' 'MSKFEWRKHSKELYLPKKQPAIIEVPEMKFFTIEGSGNPNSEPFKKNIEILYSLSYAVKMMPKKGMTPEGYVKWTLCQRH' A
#
# COMPACT_ATOMS: atom_id res chain seq x y z
N MET A 1 -9.16 -17.05 7.72
CA MET A 1 -7.96 -16.27 8.09
C MET A 1 -8.16 -14.82 7.66
N SER A 2 -8.23 -13.93 8.65
CA SER A 2 -8.75 -12.56 8.53
C SER A 2 -7.98 -11.72 7.51
N LYS A 3 -8.71 -11.02 6.64
CA LYS A 3 -8.20 -10.06 5.65
C LYS A 3 -7.90 -8.76 6.41
N PHE A 4 -6.64 -8.33 6.46
CA PHE A 4 -6.29 -7.07 7.08
C PHE A 4 -6.69 -5.92 6.13
N GLU A 5 -7.64 -5.10 6.57
CA GLU A 5 -8.16 -3.96 5.81
C GLU A 5 -7.67 -2.66 6.44
N TRP A 6 -6.67 -2.04 5.81
CA TRP A 6 -6.04 -0.79 6.28
C TRP A 6 -7.06 0.32 6.54
N ARG A 7 -8.08 0.46 5.68
CA ARG A 7 -9.16 1.44 5.86
C ARG A 7 -10.00 1.20 7.12
N LYS A 8 -10.08 -0.04 7.62
CA LYS A 8 -10.82 -0.38 8.84
C LYS A 8 -9.98 -0.20 10.10
N HIS A 9 -8.71 -0.59 10.04
CA HIS A 9 -7.80 -0.51 11.18
C HIS A 9 -7.22 0.90 11.40
N SER A 10 -7.02 1.67 10.35
CA SER A 10 -6.38 2.99 10.40
C SER A 10 -7.29 4.07 9.82
N LYS A 11 -8.54 4.14 10.33
CA LYS A 11 -9.54 5.09 9.84
C LYS A 11 -9.06 6.54 9.87
N GLU A 12 -8.30 6.93 10.89
CA GLU A 12 -7.82 8.31 11.03
C GLU A 12 -6.80 8.69 9.94
N LEU A 13 -6.02 7.72 9.45
CA LEU A 13 -5.02 7.91 8.39
C LEU A 13 -5.60 7.86 6.98
N TYR A 14 -6.64 7.04 6.77
CA TYR A 14 -7.22 6.81 5.43
C TYR A 14 -8.59 7.46 5.22
N LEU A 15 -9.26 7.88 6.29
CA LEU A 15 -10.58 8.55 6.30
C LEU A 15 -10.55 9.74 7.27
N PRO A 16 -9.71 10.77 6.99
CA PRO A 16 -9.63 11.95 7.84
C PRO A 16 -10.97 12.70 7.88
N LYS A 17 -11.29 13.28 9.02
CA LYS A 17 -12.43 14.21 9.15
C LYS A 17 -12.09 15.52 8.43
N LYS A 18 -13.11 16.31 8.07
CA LYS A 18 -12.93 17.64 7.46
C LYS A 18 -12.23 18.66 8.39
N GLN A 19 -12.07 18.32 9.67
CA GLN A 19 -11.42 19.18 10.65
C GLN A 19 -9.95 18.75 10.79
N PRO A 20 -9.00 19.70 10.74
CA PRO A 20 -7.60 19.43 11.03
C PRO A 20 -7.44 18.80 12.42
N ALA A 21 -6.65 17.73 12.51
CA ALA A 21 -6.34 17.04 13.75
C ALA A 21 -4.88 16.60 13.75
N ILE A 22 -4.24 16.61 14.91
CA ILE A 22 -2.92 16.01 15.10
C ILE A 22 -3.10 14.51 15.21
N ILE A 23 -2.37 13.75 14.41
CA ILE A 23 -2.41 12.29 14.40
C ILE A 23 -0.98 11.73 14.45
N GLU A 24 -0.81 10.60 15.11
CA GLU A 24 0.45 9.85 15.10
C GLU A 24 0.42 8.82 13.98
N VAL A 25 1.46 8.83 13.14
CA VAL A 25 1.62 7.86 12.05
C VAL A 25 2.60 6.78 12.52
N PRO A 26 2.15 5.53 12.75
CA PRO A 26 3.03 4.46 13.18
C PRO A 26 3.98 4.04 12.06
N GLU A 27 5.05 3.31 12.40
CA GLU A 27 5.97 2.75 11.42
C GLU A 27 5.23 1.78 10.47
N MET A 28 5.44 1.97 9.17
CA MET A 28 4.78 1.19 8.12
C MET A 28 5.79 0.82 7.04
N LYS A 29 5.64 -0.40 6.52
CA LYS A 29 6.46 -0.91 5.41
C LYS A 29 5.81 -0.56 4.08
N PHE A 30 6.54 0.16 3.22
CA PHE A 30 6.07 0.55 1.90
C PHE A 30 7.05 0.08 0.82
N PHE A 31 6.51 -0.23 -0.36
CA PHE A 31 7.31 -0.25 -1.57
C PHE A 31 7.41 1.17 -2.11
N THR A 32 8.63 1.63 -2.32
CA THR A 32 8.92 2.97 -2.83
C THR A 32 9.76 2.85 -4.09
N ILE A 33 9.43 3.63 -5.11
CA ILE A 33 10.27 3.86 -6.28
C ILE A 33 10.58 5.35 -6.31
N GLU A 34 11.85 5.69 -6.23
CA GLU A 34 12.29 7.07 -6.35
C GLU A 34 12.25 7.49 -7.81
N GLY A 35 11.73 8.69 -8.06
CA GLY A 35 11.63 9.25 -9.39
C GLY A 35 11.47 10.75 -9.33
N SER A 36 11.90 11.42 -10.38
CA SER A 36 11.83 12.87 -10.53
C SER A 36 11.16 13.22 -11.85
N GLY A 37 10.29 14.23 -11.86
CA GLY A 37 9.66 14.73 -13.08
C GLY A 37 8.15 14.91 -12.95
N ASN A 38 7.47 14.98 -14.09
CA ASN A 38 6.03 15.24 -14.15
C ASN A 38 5.21 13.96 -13.82
N PRO A 39 4.26 13.98 -12.88
CA PRO A 39 3.42 12.82 -12.57
C PRO A 39 2.54 12.36 -13.75
N ASN A 40 2.32 13.21 -14.75
CA ASN A 40 1.59 12.85 -15.97
C ASN A 40 2.48 12.19 -17.04
N SER A 41 3.77 12.03 -16.78
CA SER A 41 4.72 11.45 -17.73
C SER A 41 4.67 9.91 -17.75
N GLU A 42 5.10 9.32 -18.87
CA GLU A 42 5.16 7.85 -19.00
C GLU A 42 6.03 7.15 -17.94
N PRO A 43 7.20 7.68 -17.52
CA PRO A 43 7.98 7.08 -16.44
C PRO A 43 7.19 6.93 -15.13
N PHE A 44 6.36 7.91 -14.77
CA PHE A 44 5.53 7.84 -13.57
C PHE A 44 4.51 6.71 -13.68
N LYS A 45 3.80 6.61 -14.82
CA LYS A 45 2.84 5.52 -15.08
C LYS A 45 3.49 4.15 -14.95
N LYS A 46 4.67 3.97 -15.56
CA LYS A 46 5.43 2.73 -15.50
C LYS A 46 5.83 2.37 -14.05
N ASN A 47 6.25 3.36 -13.26
CA ASN A 47 6.58 3.15 -11.85
C ASN A 47 5.36 2.69 -11.04
N ILE A 48 4.19 3.27 -11.29
CA ILE A 48 2.92 2.85 -10.65
C ILE A 48 2.56 1.41 -11.03
N GLU A 49 2.71 1.03 -12.31
CA GLU A 49 2.46 -0.34 -12.78
C GLU A 49 3.40 -1.36 -12.12
N ILE A 50 4.68 -1.02 -11.94
CA ILE A 50 5.67 -1.85 -11.25
C ILE A 50 5.26 -2.04 -9.79
N LEU A 51 4.93 -0.95 -9.08
CA LEU A 51 4.48 -1.01 -7.68
C LEU A 51 3.24 -1.90 -7.53
N TYR A 52 2.30 -1.82 -8.47
CA TYR A 52 1.10 -2.66 -8.46
C TYR A 52 1.43 -4.14 -8.70
N SER A 53 2.31 -4.41 -9.66
CA SER A 53 2.78 -5.76 -9.98
C SER A 53 3.49 -6.42 -8.80
N LEU A 54 4.39 -5.70 -8.13
CA LEU A 54 5.08 -6.16 -6.92
C LEU A 54 4.10 -6.43 -5.78
N SER A 55 3.16 -5.52 -5.55
CA SER A 55 2.13 -5.69 -4.52
C SER A 55 1.26 -6.92 -4.76
N TYR A 56 0.91 -7.20 -6.02
CA TYR A 56 0.11 -8.37 -6.38
C TYR A 56 0.90 -9.67 -6.28
N ALA A 57 2.18 -9.66 -6.66
CA ALA A 57 3.08 -10.78 -6.48
C ALA A 57 3.14 -11.18 -5.00
N VAL A 58 3.34 -10.20 -4.11
CA VAL A 58 3.35 -10.39 -2.65
C VAL A 58 2.03 -10.95 -2.15
N LYS A 59 0.90 -10.37 -2.60
CA LYS A 59 -0.45 -10.85 -2.26
C LYS A 59 -0.70 -12.30 -2.66
N MET A 60 -0.08 -12.77 -3.74
CA MET A 60 -0.25 -14.11 -4.29
C MET A 60 0.75 -15.14 -3.77
N MET A 61 1.83 -14.73 -3.08
CA MET A 61 2.81 -15.64 -2.48
C MET A 61 2.17 -16.75 -1.62
N PRO A 62 1.19 -16.49 -0.73
CA PRO A 62 0.56 -17.53 0.08
C PRO A 62 -0.20 -18.58 -0.74
N LYS A 63 -0.68 -18.24 -1.94
CA LYS A 63 -1.33 -19.21 -2.84
C LYS A 63 -0.31 -20.13 -3.51
N LYS A 64 0.96 -19.72 -3.58
CA LYS A 64 2.08 -20.51 -4.14
C LYS A 64 2.82 -21.33 -3.08
N GLY A 65 2.34 -21.37 -1.84
CA GLY A 65 2.97 -22.14 -0.76
C GLY A 65 4.22 -21.49 -0.15
N MET A 66 4.57 -20.26 -0.56
CA MET A 66 5.63 -19.47 0.06
C MET A 66 5.00 -18.36 0.90
N THR A 67 5.18 -18.39 2.22
CA THR A 67 4.80 -17.31 3.12
C THR A 67 6.04 -16.86 3.87
N PRO A 68 6.59 -15.66 3.57
CA PRO A 68 7.64 -15.09 4.39
C PRO A 68 7.18 -14.94 5.85
N GLU A 69 8.08 -15.12 6.81
CA GLU A 69 7.79 -14.85 8.21
C GLU A 69 7.31 -13.40 8.39
N GLY A 70 6.19 -13.22 9.09
CA GLY A 70 5.54 -11.91 9.26
C GLY A 70 4.60 -11.49 8.13
N TYR A 71 4.30 -12.35 7.15
CA TYR A 71 3.32 -12.04 6.11
C TYR A 71 1.89 -11.96 6.68
N VAL A 72 1.32 -10.76 6.65
CA VAL A 72 -0.10 -10.51 6.96
C VAL A 72 -0.84 -10.31 5.64
N LYS A 73 -1.98 -10.97 5.45
CA LYS A 73 -2.79 -10.82 4.22
C LYS A 73 -3.50 -9.45 4.22
N TRP A 74 -2.95 -8.46 3.53
CA TRP A 74 -3.53 -7.12 3.42
C TRP A 74 -4.35 -6.91 2.14
N THR A 75 -5.20 -5.87 2.16
CA THR A 75 -5.95 -5.39 0.99
C THR A 75 -5.24 -4.17 0.41
N LEU A 76 -4.93 -4.20 -0.89
CA LEU A 76 -4.38 -3.07 -1.63
C LEU A 76 -5.29 -1.84 -1.45
N CYS A 77 -4.74 -0.77 -0.86
CA CYS A 77 -5.40 0.52 -0.74
C CYS A 77 -4.75 1.49 -1.74
N GLN A 78 -5.29 1.55 -2.96
CA GLN A 78 -4.93 2.60 -3.91
C GLN A 78 -5.49 3.93 -3.39
N ARG A 79 -4.63 4.95 -3.21
CA ARG A 79 -5.05 6.35 -3.15
C ARG A 79 -5.07 6.85 -4.61
N HIS A 80 -6.21 7.38 -5.04
CA HIS A 80 -6.29 8.22 -6.24
C HIS A 80 -5.88 9.64 -5.87
#